data_AF-A0AAD7JZZ7-F1
#
_entry.id   AF-A0AAD7JZZ7-F1
#
_cell.length_a   1.000
_cell.length_b   1.000
_cell.length_c   1.000
_cell.angle_alpha   90.00
_cell.angle_beta   90.00
_cell.angle_gamma   90.00
#
_symmetry.space_group_name_H-M   'P 1'
#
loop_
_entity.id
_entity.type
_entity.pdbx_description
1 polymer ?
#
loop_
_entity_poly.entity_id
_entity_poly.type
_entity_poly.pdbx_seq_one_letter_code
_entity_poly.pdbx_strand_id
1 'polypeptide(L)'
;MSTPASDTETPSVSSKFNPPDADITFKSPDGVLFHIHRRNLEVSAEGFPPGEISTNGSIVELAKMSATLELLFHFMYPQRQPTLETTPFEVLNQLAEAAEKYQVFHAMNIWYIRMKYCVIGLALGMVQQHPGEVAVYAAKHDYPDLLCEAAPLIISLPPVEVIEILPPDLARYVQEWADVLTNDALLLPTNFTVSRHSTAWHGKPYQCSWAQYLLTITQRLGAGVHSLRSLDAMFDMSTPPVSCVGVEKCCQKEFGIWRLQIEEGIAEIPKFDIFL
;
A
#
# COMPACT_ATOMS: atom_id res chain seq x y z
N MET A 1 35.89 -10.96 -42.44
CA MET A 1 34.94 -11.03 -41.31
C MET A 1 34.45 -9.62 -41.10
N SER A 2 33.27 -9.32 -41.61
CA SER A 2 32.69 -7.97 -41.59
C SER A 2 31.89 -7.79 -40.31
N THR A 3 32.25 -6.76 -39.54
CA THR A 3 31.47 -6.22 -38.43
C THR A 3 30.10 -5.75 -38.97
N PRO A 4 28.96 -6.10 -38.35
CA PRO A 4 27.71 -5.45 -38.72
C PRO A 4 27.74 -4.02 -38.18
N ALA A 5 27.41 -3.08 -39.06
CA ALA A 5 27.18 -1.69 -38.72
C ALA A 5 26.06 -1.59 -37.68
N SER A 6 26.29 -0.78 -36.66
CA SER A 6 25.24 -0.30 -35.76
C SER A 6 24.25 0.50 -36.61
N ASP A 7 23.06 -0.04 -36.84
CA ASP A 7 21.95 0.69 -37.43
C ASP A 7 21.68 1.92 -36.57
N THR A 8 22.01 3.10 -37.09
CA THR A 8 21.56 4.38 -36.54
C THR A 8 20.07 4.50 -36.85
N GLU A 9 19.22 3.95 -35.97
CA GLU A 9 17.81 4.30 -35.93
C GLU A 9 17.70 5.82 -35.76
N THR A 10 17.07 6.48 -36.74
CA THR A 10 16.71 7.89 -36.61
C THR A 10 15.89 8.06 -35.34
N PRO A 11 16.30 8.95 -34.42
CA PRO A 11 15.59 9.11 -33.15
C PRO A 11 14.17 9.57 -33.42
N SER A 12 13.20 8.86 -32.86
CA SER A 12 11.78 9.21 -32.95
C SER A 12 11.53 10.50 -32.17
N VAL A 13 10.74 11.42 -32.71
CA VAL A 13 10.42 12.70 -32.03
C VAL A 13 8.98 12.63 -31.51
N SER A 14 8.74 13.06 -30.28
CA SER A 14 7.38 13.09 -29.71
C SER A 14 6.46 13.98 -30.54
N SER A 15 5.32 13.45 -30.97
CA SER A 15 4.31 14.22 -31.72
C SER A 15 3.60 15.26 -30.85
N LYS A 16 3.62 15.11 -29.53
CA LYS A 16 3.01 16.04 -28.57
C LYS A 16 3.95 17.15 -28.14
N PHE A 17 5.25 16.85 -28.04
CA PHE A 17 6.28 17.75 -27.55
C PHE A 17 7.35 17.98 -28.62
N ASN A 18 6.96 18.70 -29.66
CA ASN A 18 7.83 19.16 -30.74
C ASN A 18 7.47 20.58 -31.22
N PRO A 19 7.39 21.59 -30.33
CA PRO A 19 7.19 22.97 -30.77
C PRO A 19 8.46 23.49 -31.46
N PRO A 20 8.34 24.21 -32.58
CA PRO A 20 9.48 24.67 -33.38
C PRO A 20 10.33 25.72 -32.65
N ASP A 21 9.79 26.36 -31.62
CA ASP A 21 10.41 27.38 -30.77
C ASP A 21 10.94 26.83 -29.44
N ALA A 22 10.96 25.50 -29.27
CA ALA A 22 11.61 24.86 -28.13
C ALA A 22 13.11 25.20 -28.05
N ASP A 23 13.60 25.41 -26.83
CA ASP A 23 14.98 25.82 -26.53
C ASP A 23 15.77 24.78 -25.73
N ILE A 24 15.14 23.64 -25.42
CA ILE A 24 15.78 22.47 -24.81
C ILE A 24 15.27 21.17 -25.44
N THR A 25 16.14 20.16 -25.53
CA THR A 25 15.80 18.83 -26.04
C THR A 25 16.17 17.76 -25.02
N PHE A 26 15.19 16.97 -24.60
CA PHE A 26 15.40 15.76 -23.80
C PHE A 26 15.35 14.51 -24.66
N LYS A 27 16.03 13.46 -24.22
CA LYS A 27 15.99 12.13 -24.83
C LYS A 27 15.67 11.08 -23.78
N SER A 28 14.69 10.24 -24.08
CA SER A 28 14.35 9.09 -23.25
C SER A 28 15.24 7.88 -23.54
N PRO A 29 15.30 6.87 -22.66
CA PRO A 29 16.09 5.66 -22.89
C PRO A 29 15.63 4.84 -24.11
N ASP A 30 14.34 4.90 -24.44
CA ASP A 30 13.75 4.31 -25.65
C ASP A 30 13.93 5.17 -26.91
N GLY A 31 14.83 6.17 -26.85
CA GLY A 31 15.30 6.90 -28.03
C GLY A 31 14.36 8.01 -28.51
N VAL A 32 13.33 8.37 -27.74
CA VAL A 32 12.38 9.42 -28.11
C VAL A 32 12.92 10.79 -27.69
N LEU A 33 12.90 11.74 -28.63
CA LEU A 33 13.26 13.13 -28.41
C LEU A 33 12.04 13.97 -28.04
N PHE A 34 12.22 14.85 -27.06
CA PHE A 34 11.23 15.79 -26.57
C PHE A 34 11.80 17.19 -26.67
N HIS A 35 11.20 18.02 -27.51
CA HIS A 35 11.55 19.44 -27.59
C HIS A 35 10.62 20.21 -26.66
N ILE A 36 11.21 20.88 -25.67
CA ILE A 36 10.50 21.49 -24.54
C ILE A 36 10.90 22.96 -24.42
N HIS A 37 10.01 23.79 -23.87
CA HIS A 37 10.34 25.16 -23.48
C HIS A 37 10.92 25.18 -22.07
N ARG A 38 12.16 25.63 -21.91
CA ARG A 38 12.86 25.82 -20.62
C ARG A 38 11.99 26.56 -19.61
N ARG A 39 11.32 27.63 -20.04
CA ARG A 39 10.45 28.43 -19.18
C ARG A 39 9.33 27.62 -18.51
N ASN A 40 8.79 26.61 -19.19
CA ASN A 40 7.74 25.77 -18.61
C ASN A 40 8.30 24.84 -17.53
N LEU A 41 9.56 24.39 -17.67
CA LEU A 41 10.25 23.63 -16.63
C LEU A 41 10.50 24.51 -15.41
N GLU A 42 11.11 25.69 -15.62
CA GLU A 42 11.48 26.61 -14.55
C GLU A 42 10.30 27.07 -13.69
N VAL A 43 9.10 27.17 -14.28
CA VAL A 43 7.90 27.59 -13.56
C VAL A 43 7.15 26.42 -12.92
N SER A 44 7.30 25.20 -13.44
CA SER A 44 6.48 24.05 -13.03
C SER A 44 7.23 23.02 -12.19
N ALA A 45 8.55 23.12 -12.11
CA ALA A 45 9.43 22.13 -11.50
C ALA A 45 10.66 22.78 -10.87
N GLU A 46 11.05 22.32 -9.67
CA GLU A 46 12.25 22.80 -8.96
C GLU A 46 13.45 21.85 -9.09
N GLY A 47 13.21 20.57 -9.37
CA GLY A 47 14.22 19.51 -9.30
C GLY A 47 15.07 19.34 -10.56
N PHE A 48 14.85 20.14 -11.62
CA PHE A 48 15.72 20.10 -12.80
C PHE A 48 17.01 20.88 -12.54
N PRO A 49 18.19 20.23 -12.57
CA PRO A 49 19.44 20.91 -12.29
C PRO A 49 19.74 21.97 -13.36
N PRO A 50 20.35 23.11 -12.99
CA PRO A 50 20.71 24.17 -13.94
C PRO A 50 21.57 23.70 -15.11
N GLY A 51 22.39 22.65 -14.91
CA GLY A 51 23.24 22.05 -15.94
C GLY A 51 22.48 21.25 -17.00
N GLU A 52 21.32 20.65 -16.66
CA GLU A 52 20.42 20.05 -17.65
C GLU A 52 19.70 21.15 -18.44
N ILE A 53 19.38 22.25 -17.78
CA ILE A 53 18.66 23.38 -18.35
C ILE A 53 19.55 24.26 -19.24
N SER A 54 20.84 24.45 -18.92
CA SER A 54 21.79 25.35 -19.61
C SER A 54 22.50 24.70 -20.82
N THR A 55 21.87 23.71 -21.43
CA THR A 55 22.43 23.01 -22.59
C THR A 55 22.30 23.91 -23.83
N ASN A 56 23.42 24.44 -24.33
CA ASN A 56 23.51 25.25 -25.55
C ASN A 56 23.22 24.39 -26.81
N GLY A 57 22.03 23.80 -26.89
CA GLY A 57 21.62 22.88 -27.95
C GLY A 57 22.06 21.42 -27.75
N SER A 58 22.62 21.05 -26.60
CA SER A 58 22.94 19.65 -26.31
C SER A 58 21.72 18.87 -25.81
N ILE A 59 21.58 17.63 -26.26
CA ILE A 59 20.50 16.73 -25.86
C ILE A 59 20.74 16.26 -24.42
N VAL A 60 19.73 16.39 -23.56
CA VAL A 60 19.76 15.92 -22.17
C VAL A 60 19.12 14.54 -22.09
N GLU A 61 19.87 13.53 -21.65
CA GLU A 61 19.34 12.18 -21.49
C GLU A 61 18.64 12.03 -20.13
N LEU A 62 17.38 11.60 -20.14
CA LEU A 62 16.58 11.34 -18.95
C LEU A 62 16.46 9.84 -18.70
N ALA A 63 16.41 9.44 -17.43
CA ALA A 63 16.35 8.02 -17.04
C ALA A 63 14.93 7.41 -17.08
N LYS A 64 13.93 8.10 -17.66
CA LYS A 64 12.52 7.67 -17.65
C LYS A 64 12.02 7.42 -19.08
N MET A 65 11.19 6.40 -19.26
CA MET A 65 10.65 6.02 -20.57
C MET A 65 9.77 7.12 -21.17
N SER A 66 9.66 7.14 -22.49
CA SER A 66 8.88 8.15 -23.22
C SER A 66 7.43 8.28 -22.72
N ALA A 67 6.76 7.17 -22.41
CA ALA A 67 5.38 7.16 -21.90
C ALA A 67 5.22 7.95 -20.58
N THR A 68 6.20 7.82 -19.67
CA THR A 68 6.20 8.56 -18.40
C THR A 68 6.56 10.03 -18.62
N LEU A 69 7.55 10.31 -19.47
CA LEU A 69 7.99 11.66 -19.79
C LEU A 69 6.89 12.47 -20.49
N GLU A 70 6.13 11.87 -21.40
CA GLU A 70 4.98 12.53 -22.02
C GLU A 70 3.98 13.03 -20.98
N LEU A 71 3.61 12.19 -20.01
CA LEU A 71 2.70 12.58 -18.95
C LEU A 71 3.32 13.67 -18.08
N LEU A 72 4.58 13.51 -17.68
CA LEU A 72 5.30 14.46 -16.85
C LEU A 72 5.37 15.85 -17.51
N PHE A 73 5.76 15.93 -18.78
CA PHE A 73 5.77 17.18 -19.53
C PHE A 73 4.37 17.74 -19.75
N HIS A 74 3.35 16.88 -19.86
CA HIS A 74 1.97 17.34 -19.97
C HIS A 74 1.55 18.17 -18.75
N PHE A 75 1.99 17.77 -17.55
CA PHE A 75 1.76 18.50 -16.30
C PHE A 75 2.47 19.86 -16.21
N MET A 76 3.55 20.06 -16.98
CA MET A 76 4.38 21.28 -16.96
C MET A 76 3.93 22.34 -17.96
N TYR A 77 3.11 21.95 -18.94
CA TYR A 77 2.59 22.90 -19.92
C TYR A 77 1.30 23.54 -19.42
N PRO A 78 1.03 24.81 -19.77
CA PRO A 78 -0.20 25.51 -19.41
C PRO A 78 -1.37 24.99 -20.25
N GLN A 79 -1.80 23.78 -19.96
CA GLN A 79 -2.85 23.05 -20.68
C GLN A 79 -3.72 22.26 -19.71
N ARG A 80 -4.81 21.68 -20.25
CA ARG A 80 -5.66 20.79 -19.45
C ARG A 80 -4.88 19.56 -19.02
N GLN A 81 -4.93 19.25 -17.73
CA GLN A 81 -4.25 18.10 -17.15
C GLN A 81 -4.76 16.78 -17.75
N PRO A 82 -3.88 15.78 -17.93
CA PRO A 82 -4.25 14.54 -18.59
C PRO A 82 -5.17 13.72 -17.67
N THR A 83 -6.16 13.04 -18.25
CA THR A 83 -6.95 12.06 -17.51
C THR A 83 -6.09 10.81 -17.30
N LEU A 84 -6.05 10.32 -16.07
CA LEU A 84 -5.21 9.19 -15.67
C LEU A 84 -6.04 7.93 -15.35
N GLU A 85 -7.33 7.93 -15.64
CA GLU A 85 -8.27 6.85 -15.30
C GLU A 85 -7.90 5.52 -15.96
N THR A 86 -7.50 5.55 -17.23
CA THR A 86 -7.16 4.36 -18.02
C THR A 86 -5.66 4.04 -18.03
N THR A 87 -4.85 4.83 -17.34
CA THR A 87 -3.40 4.64 -17.35
C THR A 87 -3.00 3.50 -16.42
N PRO A 88 -2.16 2.55 -16.88
CA PRO A 88 -1.71 1.43 -16.04
C PRO A 88 -0.97 1.90 -14.79
N PHE A 89 -1.18 1.20 -13.66
CA PHE A 89 -0.56 1.55 -12.38
C PHE A 89 0.96 1.67 -12.45
N GLU A 90 1.64 0.81 -13.22
CA GLU A 90 3.09 0.87 -13.38
C GLU A 90 3.58 2.19 -13.98
N VAL A 91 2.91 2.69 -15.03
CA VAL A 91 3.22 3.98 -15.64
C VAL A 91 2.94 5.11 -14.65
N LEU A 92 1.88 4.97 -13.87
CA LEU A 92 1.48 5.93 -12.86
C LEU A 92 2.49 6.01 -11.70
N ASN A 93 2.98 4.87 -11.22
CA ASN A 93 4.01 4.79 -10.20
C ASN A 93 5.33 5.40 -10.71
N GLN A 94 5.72 5.11 -11.95
CA GLN A 94 6.89 5.74 -12.57
C GLN A 94 6.73 7.26 -12.75
N LEU A 95 5.52 7.73 -13.06
CA LEU A 95 5.19 9.16 -13.09
C LEU A 95 5.29 9.78 -11.70
N ALA A 96 4.88 9.05 -10.65
CA ALA A 96 4.99 9.48 -9.26
C ALA A 96 6.44 9.74 -8.89
N GLU A 97 7.26 8.73 -9.10
CA GLU A 97 8.70 8.77 -8.85
C GLU A 97 9.40 9.87 -9.66
N ALA A 98 8.95 10.14 -10.88
CA ALA A 98 9.46 11.23 -11.69
C ALA A 98 9.00 12.60 -11.17
N ALA A 99 7.73 12.73 -10.77
CA ALA A 99 7.18 13.96 -10.23
C ALA A 99 7.88 14.37 -8.93
N GLU A 100 8.16 13.41 -8.03
CA GLU A 100 8.93 13.64 -6.81
C GLU A 100 10.38 14.04 -7.14
N LYS A 101 11.06 13.26 -8.00
CA LYS A 101 12.45 13.53 -8.38
C LYS A 101 12.64 14.93 -8.97
N TYR A 102 11.76 15.33 -9.88
CA TYR A 102 11.85 16.63 -10.57
C TYR A 102 11.04 17.72 -9.86
N GLN A 103 10.41 17.42 -8.72
CA GLN A 103 9.58 18.33 -7.93
C GLN A 103 8.49 19.03 -8.76
N VAL A 104 7.71 18.24 -9.49
CA VAL A 104 6.60 18.70 -10.33
C VAL A 104 5.35 18.78 -9.47
N PHE A 105 5.23 19.87 -8.71
CA PHE A 105 4.25 19.99 -7.61
C PHE A 105 2.80 19.68 -8.00
N HIS A 106 2.39 20.07 -9.22
CA HIS A 106 1.05 19.78 -9.73
C HIS A 106 0.81 18.26 -9.87
N ALA A 107 1.79 17.52 -10.40
CA ALA A 107 1.70 16.07 -10.54
C ALA A 107 1.77 15.37 -9.18
N MET A 108 2.65 15.84 -8.28
CA MET A 108 2.77 15.33 -6.90
C MET A 108 1.43 15.41 -6.16
N ASN A 109 0.75 16.56 -6.22
CA ASN A 109 -0.53 16.76 -5.54
C ASN A 109 -1.64 15.86 -6.11
N ILE A 110 -1.76 15.77 -7.44
CA ILE A 110 -2.73 14.87 -8.09
C ILE A 110 -2.49 13.41 -7.66
N TRP A 111 -1.24 13.03 -7.45
CA TRP A 111 -0.86 11.72 -6.94
C TRP A 111 -1.18 11.48 -5.49
N TYR A 112 -0.84 12.42 -4.62
CA TYR A 112 -1.24 12.34 -3.23
C TYR A 112 -2.76 12.12 -3.10
N ILE A 113 -3.56 12.89 -3.84
CA ILE A 113 -5.02 12.75 -3.87
C ILE A 113 -5.42 11.35 -4.36
N ARG A 114 -4.85 10.86 -5.46
CA ARG A 114 -5.18 9.54 -5.99
C ARG A 114 -4.82 8.41 -5.02
N MET A 115 -3.66 8.47 -4.39
CA MET A 115 -3.23 7.47 -3.41
C MET A 115 -4.18 7.46 -2.20
N LYS A 116 -4.64 8.62 -1.73
CA LYS A 116 -5.69 8.69 -0.70
C LYS A 116 -6.99 7.99 -1.12
N TYR A 117 -7.45 8.22 -2.35
CA TYR A 117 -8.63 7.51 -2.86
C TYR A 117 -8.41 6.00 -2.96
N CYS A 118 -7.21 5.55 -3.33
CA CYS A 118 -6.85 4.13 -3.34
C CYS A 118 -6.92 3.53 -1.93
N VAL A 119 -6.33 4.19 -0.92
CA VAL A 119 -6.36 3.72 0.48
C VAL A 119 -7.80 3.64 1.01
N ILE A 120 -8.62 4.68 0.79
CA ILE A 120 -10.03 4.68 1.20
C ILE A 120 -10.81 3.58 0.47
N GLY A 121 -10.60 3.43 -0.84
CA GLY A 121 -11.24 2.39 -1.65
C GLY A 121 -10.88 0.98 -1.20
N LEU A 122 -9.62 0.75 -0.83
CA LEU A 122 -9.13 -0.50 -0.24
C LEU A 122 -9.70 -0.75 1.15
N ALA A 123 -9.79 0.29 1.98
CA ALA A 123 -10.38 0.21 3.32
C ALA A 123 -11.85 -0.23 3.27
N LEU A 124 -12.58 0.25 2.26
CA LEU A 124 -14.01 -0.04 2.04
C LEU A 124 -14.28 -1.25 1.15
N GLY A 125 -13.23 -1.98 0.72
CA GLY A 125 -13.37 -3.15 -0.16
C GLY A 125 -13.90 -2.84 -1.57
N MET A 126 -13.89 -1.56 -1.97
CA MET A 126 -14.40 -1.09 -3.25
C MET A 126 -13.38 -1.21 -4.39
N VAL A 127 -12.10 -1.35 -4.04
CA VAL A 127 -11.00 -1.25 -4.99
C VAL A 127 -9.95 -2.32 -4.68
N GLN A 128 -9.48 -3.04 -5.70
CA GLN A 128 -8.41 -4.05 -5.63
C GLN A 128 -7.08 -3.43 -6.11
N GLN A 129 -6.62 -2.38 -5.42
CA GLN A 129 -5.35 -1.71 -5.75
C GLN A 129 -4.22 -2.22 -4.86
N HIS A 130 -3.05 -1.63 -5.04
CA HIS A 130 -1.72 -2.00 -4.57
C HIS A 130 -1.36 -1.35 -3.21
N PRO A 131 -1.82 -1.82 -2.03
CA PRO A 131 -1.59 -1.16 -0.74
C PRO A 131 -0.11 -1.11 -0.35
N GLY A 132 0.67 -2.11 -0.72
CA GLY A 132 2.10 -2.16 -0.40
C GLY A 132 2.85 -1.05 -1.11
N GLU A 133 2.63 -0.90 -2.41
CA GLU A 133 3.27 0.11 -3.25
C GLU A 133 2.89 1.53 -2.83
N VAL A 134 1.63 1.76 -2.40
CA VAL A 134 1.20 3.05 -1.86
C VAL A 134 1.95 3.39 -0.57
N ALA A 135 2.10 2.43 0.33
CA ALA A 135 2.80 2.65 1.58
C ALA A 135 4.30 2.87 1.39
N VAL A 136 4.91 2.12 0.48
CA VAL A 136 6.33 2.28 0.12
C VAL A 136 6.56 3.67 -0.46
N TYR A 137 5.69 4.10 -1.39
CA TYR A 137 5.73 5.46 -1.93
C TYR A 137 5.60 6.50 -0.81
N ALA A 138 4.59 6.36 0.05
CA ALA A 138 4.33 7.31 1.13
C ALA A 138 5.51 7.41 2.09
N ALA A 139 6.14 6.29 2.43
CA ALA A 139 7.32 6.29 3.27
C ALA A 139 8.56 6.90 2.58
N LYS A 140 8.77 6.55 1.31
CA LYS A 140 9.95 6.99 0.55
C LYS A 140 9.99 8.50 0.35
N HIS A 141 8.82 9.12 0.17
CA HIS A 141 8.69 10.54 -0.16
C HIS A 141 8.10 11.37 1.00
N ASP A 142 8.15 10.85 2.23
CA ASP A 142 7.79 11.57 3.46
C ASP A 142 6.33 12.09 3.49
N TYR A 143 5.38 11.20 3.19
CA TYR A 143 3.94 11.43 3.35
C TYR A 143 3.39 10.70 4.58
N PRO A 144 3.63 11.22 5.81
CA PRO A 144 3.29 10.54 7.06
C PRO A 144 1.79 10.24 7.19
N ASP A 145 0.93 11.19 6.79
CA ASP A 145 -0.53 11.02 6.85
C ASP A 145 -1.00 9.85 5.96
N LEU A 146 -0.49 9.79 4.73
CA LEU A 146 -0.85 8.74 3.78
C LEU A 146 -0.33 7.38 4.25
N LEU A 147 0.88 7.36 4.80
CA LEU A 147 1.48 6.15 5.35
C LEU A 147 0.71 5.63 6.58
N CYS A 148 0.29 6.53 7.49
CA CYS A 148 -0.55 6.17 8.63
C CYS A 148 -1.90 5.58 8.19
N GLU A 149 -2.53 6.15 7.16
CA GLU A 149 -3.79 5.64 6.61
C GLU A 149 -3.58 4.28 5.90
N ALA A 150 -2.43 4.05 5.27
CA ALA A 150 -2.11 2.80 4.56
C ALA A 150 -1.63 1.67 5.47
N ALA A 151 -0.98 1.96 6.61
CA ALA A 151 -0.35 0.97 7.47
C ALA A 151 -1.28 -0.19 7.92
N PRO A 152 -2.55 0.03 8.32
CA PRO A 152 -3.49 -1.05 8.66
C PRO A 152 -3.89 -1.95 7.47
N LEU A 153 -3.61 -1.55 6.24
CA LEU A 153 -3.86 -2.37 5.04
C LEU A 153 -2.69 -3.31 4.76
N ILE A 154 -1.47 -2.92 5.13
CA ILE A 154 -0.23 -3.66 4.86
C ILE A 154 -0.13 -4.92 5.71
N ILE A 155 -0.66 -4.91 6.93
CA ILE A 155 -0.75 -6.12 7.76
C ILE A 155 -1.59 -7.23 7.10
N SER A 156 -2.37 -6.88 6.07
CA SER A 156 -3.17 -7.82 5.29
C SER A 156 -2.39 -8.49 4.15
N LEU A 157 -1.17 -8.04 3.87
CA LEU A 157 -0.33 -8.56 2.81
C LEU A 157 0.50 -9.76 3.28
N PRO A 158 0.85 -10.69 2.37
CA PRO A 158 1.76 -11.79 2.68
C PRO A 158 3.12 -11.27 3.18
N PRO A 159 3.72 -11.87 4.23
CA PRO A 159 4.99 -11.41 4.81
C PRO A 159 6.15 -11.27 3.80
N VAL A 160 6.14 -12.06 2.73
CA VAL A 160 7.17 -12.05 1.68
C VAL A 160 7.18 -10.72 0.91
N GLU A 161 6.01 -10.10 0.70
CA GLU A 161 5.89 -8.81 -0.01
C GLU A 161 6.24 -7.62 0.90
N VAL A 162 6.19 -7.82 2.22
CA VAL A 162 6.29 -6.80 3.27
C VAL A 162 7.74 -6.59 3.72
N ILE A 163 8.63 -7.58 3.62
CA ILE A 163 9.97 -7.47 4.22
C ILE A 163 11.00 -6.76 3.32
N GLU A 164 10.89 -6.88 2.00
CA GLU A 164 11.90 -6.31 1.09
C GLU A 164 11.74 -4.80 0.84
N ILE A 165 10.58 -4.23 1.19
CA ILE A 165 10.17 -2.92 0.69
C ILE A 165 9.90 -1.90 1.82
N LEU A 166 9.81 -2.35 3.07
CA LEU A 166 9.29 -1.50 4.14
C LEU A 166 10.39 -0.81 4.96
N PRO A 167 10.19 0.47 5.30
CA PRO A 167 11.04 1.17 6.25
C PRO A 167 11.08 0.46 7.61
N PRO A 168 12.15 0.65 8.40
CA PRO A 168 12.28 0.06 9.74
C PRO A 168 11.07 0.31 10.64
N ASP A 169 10.45 1.48 10.55
CA ASP A 169 9.31 1.87 11.38
C ASP A 169 8.05 1.08 11.07
N LEU A 170 7.88 0.71 9.80
CA LEU A 170 6.76 -0.12 9.38
C LEU A 170 6.96 -1.59 9.70
N ALA A 171 8.20 -2.08 9.67
CA ALA A 171 8.53 -3.41 10.18
C ALA A 171 8.22 -3.52 11.69
N ARG A 172 8.56 -2.48 12.47
CA ARG A 172 8.25 -2.40 13.90
C ARG A 172 6.74 -2.39 14.15
N TYR A 173 5.98 -1.60 13.40
CA TYR A 173 4.51 -1.62 13.49
C TYR A 173 3.91 -3.00 13.18
N VAL A 174 4.37 -3.68 12.12
CA VAL A 174 3.91 -5.04 11.78
C VAL A 174 4.25 -6.04 12.91
N GLN A 175 5.39 -5.86 13.58
CA GLN A 175 5.78 -6.69 14.72
C GLN A 175 4.83 -6.55 15.90
N GLU A 176 4.41 -5.33 16.27
CA GLU A 176 3.43 -5.11 17.35
C GLU A 176 2.11 -5.85 17.08
N TRP A 177 1.64 -5.83 15.83
CA TRP A 177 0.46 -6.60 15.43
C TRP A 177 0.69 -8.13 15.48
N ALA A 178 1.89 -8.60 15.14
CA ALA A 178 2.26 -10.01 15.27
C ALA A 178 2.34 -10.45 16.74
N ASP A 179 2.75 -9.55 17.63
CA ASP A 179 2.81 -9.78 19.06
C ASP A 179 1.40 -9.90 19.65
N VAL A 180 0.44 -9.06 19.23
CA VAL A 180 -0.98 -9.21 19.63
C VAL A 180 -1.56 -10.53 19.14
N LEU A 181 -1.29 -10.92 17.88
CA LEU A 181 -1.74 -12.23 17.36
C LEU A 181 -1.16 -13.38 18.21
N THR A 182 0.13 -13.32 18.52
CA THR A 182 0.82 -14.42 19.19
C THR A 182 0.43 -14.47 20.67
N ASN A 183 0.58 -13.36 21.38
CA ASN A 183 0.41 -13.28 22.83
C ASN A 183 -1.06 -13.29 23.22
N ASP A 184 -1.88 -12.46 22.59
CA ASP A 184 -3.27 -12.22 23.03
C ASP A 184 -4.27 -13.09 22.29
N ALA A 185 -4.06 -13.35 21.01
CA ALA A 185 -5.00 -14.16 20.23
C ALA A 185 -4.71 -15.67 20.32
N LEU A 186 -3.45 -16.12 20.16
CA LEU A 186 -3.11 -17.54 20.06
C LEU A 186 -2.68 -18.19 21.38
N LEU A 187 -1.91 -17.51 22.23
CA LEU A 187 -1.40 -18.06 23.49
C LEU A 187 -2.42 -18.00 24.63
N LEU A 188 -3.21 -16.92 24.75
CA LEU A 188 -4.21 -16.79 25.82
C LEU A 188 -5.29 -17.90 25.87
N PRO A 189 -5.81 -18.42 24.74
CA PRO A 189 -6.70 -19.57 24.77
C PRO A 189 -6.09 -20.72 25.56
N THR A 190 -4.78 -20.98 25.47
CA THR A 190 -4.17 -22.11 26.20
C THR A 190 -4.20 -21.96 27.73
N ASN A 191 -4.19 -20.73 28.26
CA ASN A 191 -4.32 -20.46 29.70
C ASN A 191 -5.78 -20.40 30.18
N PHE A 192 -6.71 -19.96 29.33
CA PHE A 192 -8.14 -19.91 29.65
C PHE A 192 -8.88 -21.25 29.44
N THR A 193 -8.41 -22.11 28.51
CA THR A 193 -9.21 -23.22 27.94
C THR A 193 -9.29 -24.51 28.73
N VAL A 194 -8.49 -24.75 29.76
CA VAL A 194 -8.57 -26.05 30.47
C VAL A 194 -9.37 -25.97 31.78
N SER A 195 -9.37 -24.82 32.47
CA SER A 195 -9.87 -24.79 33.85
C SER A 195 -11.36 -24.51 34.02
N ARG A 196 -12.06 -23.89 33.05
CA ARG A 196 -13.45 -23.42 33.23
C ARG A 196 -14.53 -24.19 32.48
N HIS A 197 -14.20 -24.90 31.40
CA HIS A 197 -15.12 -25.81 30.69
C HIS A 197 -14.78 -27.28 30.95
N SER A 198 -14.25 -27.60 32.15
CA SER A 198 -14.16 -28.99 32.58
C SER A 198 -15.56 -29.54 32.85
N THR A 199 -15.73 -30.85 32.68
CA THR A 199 -16.97 -31.59 32.97
C THR A 199 -17.55 -31.33 34.38
N ALA A 200 -16.76 -30.73 35.28
CA ALA A 200 -17.16 -30.34 36.63
C ALA A 200 -18.20 -29.20 36.69
N TRP A 201 -18.20 -28.26 35.73
CA TRP A 201 -19.10 -27.09 35.78
C TRP A 201 -20.53 -27.37 35.32
N HIS A 202 -20.72 -28.44 34.54
CA HIS A 202 -22.02 -28.77 33.97
C HIS A 202 -22.76 -29.89 34.71
N GLY A 203 -22.13 -30.54 35.70
CA GLY A 203 -22.74 -31.59 36.55
C GLY A 203 -23.25 -32.84 35.81
N LYS A 204 -23.22 -32.84 34.47
CA LYS A 204 -23.66 -33.88 33.52
C LYS A 204 -22.87 -33.72 32.21
N PRO A 205 -22.76 -34.76 31.36
CA PRO A 205 -22.13 -34.66 30.04
C PRO A 205 -23.02 -33.83 29.10
N TYR A 206 -22.94 -32.51 29.19
CA TYR A 206 -23.57 -31.58 28.25
C TYR A 206 -22.73 -31.47 26.97
N GLN A 207 -23.40 -31.40 25.83
CA GLN A 207 -22.79 -31.23 24.51
C GLN A 207 -22.67 -29.72 24.17
N CYS A 208 -21.80 -28.93 24.82
CA CYS A 208 -21.45 -27.58 24.28
C CYS A 208 -20.49 -27.74 23.10
N SER A 209 -20.72 -26.94 22.06
CA SER A 209 -19.89 -26.84 20.85
C SER A 209 -18.57 -26.06 21.06
N TRP A 210 -18.10 -25.90 22.31
CA TRP A 210 -16.92 -25.11 22.68
C TRP A 210 -15.68 -25.49 21.87
N ALA A 211 -15.37 -26.80 21.82
CA ALA A 211 -14.19 -27.30 21.12
C ALA A 211 -14.25 -27.01 19.61
N GLN A 212 -15.45 -27.01 19.02
CA GLN A 212 -15.64 -26.71 17.59
C GLN A 212 -15.45 -25.22 17.32
N TYR A 213 -16.06 -24.34 18.12
CA TYR A 213 -15.86 -22.90 17.98
C TYR A 213 -14.42 -22.48 18.24
N LEU A 214 -13.77 -23.04 19.27
CA LEU A 214 -12.36 -22.80 19.54
C LEU A 214 -11.52 -23.20 18.32
N LEU A 215 -11.72 -24.40 17.79
CA LEU A 215 -11.01 -24.85 16.59
C LEU A 215 -11.25 -23.92 15.40
N THR A 216 -12.49 -23.51 15.14
CA THR A 216 -12.82 -22.60 14.03
C THR A 216 -12.16 -21.23 14.20
N ILE A 217 -12.21 -20.63 15.39
CA ILE A 217 -11.59 -19.32 15.63
C ILE A 217 -10.07 -19.43 15.57
N THR A 218 -9.46 -20.47 16.17
CA THR A 218 -8.01 -20.71 16.07
C THR A 218 -7.57 -20.95 14.62
N GLN A 219 -8.34 -21.67 13.81
CA GLN A 219 -8.05 -21.84 12.38
C GLN A 219 -8.10 -20.51 11.62
N ARG A 220 -9.10 -19.67 11.90
CA ARG A 220 -9.22 -18.34 11.30
C ARG A 220 -8.07 -17.41 11.73
N LEU A 221 -7.66 -17.46 13.01
CA LEU A 221 -6.49 -16.71 13.52
C LEU A 221 -5.18 -17.21 12.92
N GLY A 222 -5.09 -18.52 12.68
CA GLY A 222 -3.95 -19.16 12.03
C GLY A 222 -3.74 -18.73 10.57
N ALA A 223 -4.68 -18.01 9.96
CA ALA A 223 -4.47 -17.38 8.67
C ALA A 223 -3.41 -16.26 8.73
N GLY A 224 -3.20 -15.66 9.90
CA GLY A 224 -2.17 -14.64 10.14
C GLY A 224 -2.75 -13.33 10.67
N VAL A 225 -1.88 -12.32 10.79
CA VAL A 225 -2.17 -11.02 11.45
C VAL A 225 -3.39 -10.31 10.84
N HIS A 226 -3.58 -10.46 9.53
CA HIS A 226 -4.71 -9.89 8.80
C HIS A 226 -6.09 -10.27 9.37
N SER A 227 -6.18 -11.43 10.03
CA SER A 227 -7.41 -11.91 10.69
C SER A 227 -7.89 -10.95 11.79
N LEU A 228 -6.98 -10.19 12.41
CA LEU A 228 -7.28 -9.25 13.48
C LEU A 228 -8.00 -7.98 12.99
N ARG A 229 -8.02 -7.72 11.67
CA ARG A 229 -8.69 -6.54 11.10
C ARG A 229 -10.21 -6.60 11.19
N SER A 230 -10.80 -7.79 11.27
CA SER A 230 -12.25 -7.97 11.38
C SER A 230 -12.61 -8.98 12.45
N LEU A 231 -12.57 -8.52 13.70
CA LEU A 231 -12.96 -9.36 14.85
C LEU A 231 -14.43 -9.82 14.78
N ASP A 232 -15.31 -9.05 14.12
CA ASP A 232 -16.70 -9.45 13.89
C ASP A 232 -16.80 -10.71 13.04
N ALA A 233 -16.10 -10.76 11.89
CA ALA A 233 -16.09 -11.95 11.05
C ALA A 233 -15.35 -13.12 11.74
N MET A 234 -14.31 -12.81 12.51
CA MET A 234 -13.55 -13.80 13.29
C MET A 234 -14.39 -14.52 14.33
N PHE A 235 -15.14 -13.76 15.13
CA PHE A 235 -15.97 -14.27 16.23
C PHE A 235 -17.43 -14.49 15.82
N ASP A 236 -17.75 -14.46 14.52
CA ASP A 236 -19.09 -14.76 14.04
C ASP A 236 -19.45 -16.22 14.37
N MET A 237 -20.45 -16.36 15.23
CA MET A 237 -21.02 -17.62 15.73
C MET A 237 -22.42 -17.89 15.16
N SER A 238 -22.86 -17.12 14.15
CA SER A 238 -24.20 -17.18 13.53
C SER A 238 -24.56 -18.54 12.90
N THR A 239 -23.57 -19.41 12.66
CA THR A 239 -23.77 -20.82 12.31
C THR A 239 -23.50 -21.73 13.52
N PRO A 240 -24.49 -21.96 14.41
CA PRO A 240 -24.27 -22.81 15.56
C PRO A 240 -24.15 -24.28 15.18
N PRO A 241 -23.13 -25.00 15.70
CA PRO A 241 -23.16 -26.45 15.70
C PRO A 241 -24.27 -26.92 16.65
N VAL A 242 -25.39 -27.33 16.06
CA VAL A 242 -26.49 -28.25 16.42
C VAL A 242 -26.85 -28.60 17.89
N SER A 243 -26.12 -28.29 18.97
CA SER A 243 -26.44 -28.87 20.29
C SER A 243 -26.35 -27.99 21.55
N CYS A 244 -26.13 -26.67 21.45
CA CYS A 244 -26.24 -25.80 22.63
C CYS A 244 -27.70 -25.53 23.00
N VAL A 245 -28.39 -26.52 23.59
CA VAL A 245 -29.76 -26.39 24.10
C VAL A 245 -29.72 -26.35 25.64
N GLY A 246 -29.92 -25.15 26.19
CA GLY A 246 -29.96 -24.88 27.63
C GLY A 246 -28.65 -24.34 28.22
N VAL A 247 -28.76 -23.32 29.09
CA VAL A 247 -27.68 -22.41 29.54
C VAL A 247 -27.23 -21.46 28.43
N GLU A 248 -28.14 -20.57 28.04
CA GLU A 248 -27.86 -19.45 27.15
C GLU A 248 -26.59 -18.71 27.64
N LYS A 249 -25.62 -18.55 26.72
CA LYS A 249 -24.50 -17.61 26.78
C LYS A 249 -23.20 -18.00 27.50
N CYS A 250 -22.99 -19.20 28.05
CA CYS A 250 -21.68 -19.50 28.69
C CYS A 250 -20.52 -19.48 27.68
N CYS A 251 -20.64 -20.24 26.59
CA CYS A 251 -19.64 -20.30 25.54
C CYS A 251 -19.52 -18.91 24.84
N GLN A 252 -20.62 -18.18 24.61
CA GLN A 252 -20.61 -16.81 24.06
C GLN A 252 -19.94 -15.77 24.98
N LYS A 253 -20.13 -15.86 26.30
CA LYS A 253 -19.52 -14.94 27.27
C LYS A 253 -18.02 -15.09 27.29
N GLU A 254 -17.52 -16.32 27.30
CA GLU A 254 -16.07 -16.57 27.30
C GLU A 254 -15.44 -16.16 25.96
N PHE A 255 -16.08 -16.43 24.81
CA PHE A 255 -15.63 -15.89 23.52
C PHE A 255 -15.68 -14.36 23.46
N GLY A 256 -16.66 -13.74 24.12
CA GLY A 256 -16.73 -12.28 24.26
C GLY A 256 -15.59 -11.70 25.10
N ILE A 257 -15.19 -12.37 26.18
CA ILE A 257 -14.02 -11.98 26.98
C ILE A 257 -12.75 -12.11 26.15
N TRP A 258 -12.57 -13.22 25.43
CA TRP A 258 -11.42 -13.39 24.55
C TRP A 258 -11.35 -12.30 23.46
N ARG A 259 -12.49 -11.99 22.85
CA ARG A 259 -12.59 -10.89 21.88
C ARG A 259 -12.18 -9.55 22.51
N LEU A 260 -12.70 -9.21 23.69
CA LEU A 260 -12.37 -7.96 24.39
C LEU A 260 -10.87 -7.84 24.67
N GLN A 261 -10.20 -8.94 25.02
CA GLN A 261 -8.76 -8.94 25.26
C GLN A 261 -7.96 -8.67 23.99
N ILE A 262 -8.37 -9.25 22.86
CA ILE A 262 -7.75 -8.94 21.56
C ILE A 262 -8.02 -7.46 21.21
N GLU A 263 -9.22 -6.95 21.48
CA GLU A 263 -9.54 -5.53 21.27
C GLU A 263 -8.69 -4.60 22.14
N GLU A 264 -8.43 -4.98 23.40
CA GLU A 264 -7.51 -4.27 24.30
C GLU A 264 -6.07 -4.30 23.76
N GLY A 265 -5.56 -5.46 23.36
CA GLY A 265 -4.23 -5.58 22.76
C GLY A 265 -4.08 -4.74 21.48
N ILE A 266 -5.08 -4.76 20.59
CA ILE A 266 -5.10 -3.91 19.38
C ILE A 266 -5.13 -2.42 19.76
N ALA A 267 -5.87 -2.04 20.80
CA ALA A 267 -5.94 -0.65 21.24
C ALA A 267 -4.64 -0.16 21.90
N GLU A 268 -3.83 -1.06 22.43
CA GLU A 268 -2.50 -0.76 22.98
C GLU A 268 -1.42 -0.61 21.90
N ILE A 269 -1.64 -1.14 20.69
CA ILE A 269 -0.74 -0.93 19.55
C ILE A 269 -0.60 0.58 19.34
N PRO A 270 0.63 1.13 19.42
CA PRO A 270 0.82 2.54 19.21
C PRO A 270 0.32 2.92 17.81
N LYS A 271 -0.23 4.12 17.69
CA LYS A 271 -0.57 4.64 16.37
C LYS A 271 0.70 4.77 15.53
N PHE A 272 0.56 4.59 14.21
CA PHE A 272 1.71 4.56 13.31
C PHE A 272 2.54 5.87 13.34
N ASP A 273 1.89 7.01 13.61
CA ASP A 273 2.51 8.33 13.77
C ASP A 273 3.57 8.40 14.89
N ILE A 274 3.54 7.48 15.87
CA ILE A 274 4.55 7.38 16.95
C ILE A 274 5.84 6.71 16.45
N PHE A 275 5.77 5.97 15.35
CA PHE A 275 6.91 5.26 14.78
C PHE A 275 7.71 6.11 13.80
N LEU A 276 7.13 7.19 13.27
CA LEU A 276 7.76 8.15 12.36
C LEU A 276 8.60 9.20 13.12
#